data_AF-A0A7X9BRJ9-F1
#
_entry.id   AF-A0A7X9BRJ9-F1
#
_cell.length_a   1.000
_cell.length_b   1.000
_cell.length_c   1.000
_cell.angle_alpha   90.00
_cell.angle_beta   90.00
_cell.angle_gamma   90.00
#
_symmetry.space_group_name_H-M   'P 1'
#
loop_
_entity.id
_entity.type
_entity.pdbx_description
1 polymer ?
#
loop_
_entity_poly.entity_id
_entity_poly.type
_entity_poly.pdbx_seq_one_letter_code
_entity_poly.pdbx_strand_id
1 'polypeptide(L)'
;SVNDERIVAMSEIRNAGDYIMINARQLVPPYTVKAIGDADKMESSLNLLAGVLDKFEYYEFEVDIKREKNVIIPAVRDISIDLLTPVDQ
;
A
#
# COMPACT_ATOMS: atom_id res chain seq x y z
N SER A 1 -2.95 -2.35 3.51
CA SER A 1 -2.19 -1.33 4.24
C SER A 1 -0.75 -1.38 3.80
N VAL A 2 -0.02 -0.30 4.03
CA VAL A 2 1.45 -0.24 3.91
C VAL A 2 2.00 0.13 5.28
N ASN A 3 2.82 -0.73 5.90
CA ASN A 3 3.27 -0.59 7.29
C ASN A 3 2.12 -0.21 8.24
N ASP A 4 1.02 -0.95 8.16
CA ASP A 4 -0.19 -0.77 8.96
C ASP A 4 -0.99 0.53 8.74
N GLU A 5 -0.51 1.44 7.89
CA GLU A 5 -1.31 2.57 7.41
C GLU A 5 -2.35 2.08 6.37
N ARG A 6 -3.65 2.25 6.67
CA ARG A 6 -4.71 1.80 5.77
C ARG A 6 -4.77 2.69 4.54
N ILE A 7 -4.69 2.05 3.37
CA ILE A 7 -4.93 2.69 2.08
C ILE A 7 -6.43 2.69 1.82
N VAL A 8 -6.97 3.87 1.57
CA VAL A 8 -8.35 4.13 1.13
C VAL A 8 -8.33 4.98 -0.14
N ALA A 9 -9.48 5.21 -0.76
CA ALA A 9 -9.57 5.98 -2.01
C ALA A 9 -8.99 7.40 -1.89
N MET A 10 -9.02 8.00 -0.70
CA MET A 10 -8.50 9.33 -0.41
C MET A 10 -7.08 9.32 0.19
N SER A 11 -6.40 8.17 0.18
CA SER A 11 -5.05 8.09 0.75
C SER A 11 -4.04 8.88 -0.07
N GLU A 12 -3.30 9.74 0.62
CA GLU A 12 -2.16 10.47 0.06
C GLU A 12 -0.92 9.57 0.07
N ILE A 13 -0.17 9.55 -1.03
CA ILE A 13 1.15 8.94 -1.13
C ILE A 13 2.09 9.93 -1.81
N ARG A 14 3.14 10.37 -1.13
CA ARG A 14 4.16 11.28 -1.67
C ARG A 14 5.58 10.77 -1.43
N ASN A 15 6.47 11.07 -2.37
CA ASN A 15 7.90 11.03 -2.09
C ASN A 15 8.27 12.29 -1.29
N ALA A 16 9.00 12.12 -0.19
CA ALA A 16 9.42 13.21 0.70
C ALA A 16 10.94 13.17 0.93
N GLY A 17 11.71 12.87 -0.13
CA GLY A 17 13.16 12.71 -0.07
C GLY A 17 13.54 11.30 0.36
N ASP A 18 14.08 11.17 1.57
CA ASP A 18 14.61 9.91 2.11
C ASP A 18 13.53 8.95 2.60
N TYR A 19 12.26 9.35 2.52
CA TYR A 19 11.12 8.56 2.97
C TYR A 19 9.91 8.79 2.07
N ILE A 20 8.95 7.87 2.16
CA ILE A 20 7.61 8.08 1.59
C ILE A 20 6.68 8.58 2.69
N MET A 21 5.76 9.46 2.31
CA MET A 21 4.68 9.89 3.19
C MET A 21 3.39 9.20 2.76
N ILE A 22 2.69 8.57 3.70
CA ILE A 22 1.35 8.00 3.48
C ILE A 22 0.42 8.54 4.55
N ASN A 23 -0.68 9.19 4.15
CA ASN A 23 -1.65 9.84 5.07
C ASN A 23 -0.93 10.70 6.15
N ALA A 24 -0.01 11.56 5.70
CA ALA A 24 0.83 12.41 6.54
C ALA A 24 1.75 11.68 7.55
N ARG A 25 1.95 10.37 7.42
CA ARG A 25 2.95 9.60 8.18
C ARG A 25 4.18 9.35 7.33
N GLN A 26 5.35 9.60 7.91
CA GLN A 26 6.62 9.19 7.33
C GLN A 26 6.81 7.67 7.48
N LEU A 27 7.10 7.00 6.37
CA LEU A 27 7.44 5.58 6.31
C LEU A 27 8.81 5.43 5.63
N VAL A 28 9.66 4.59 6.22
CA VAL A 28 10.98 4.20 5.69
C VAL A 28 11.03 2.70 5.49
N PRO A 29 11.93 2.17 4.64
CA PRO A 29 12.11 0.73 4.47
C PRO A 29 12.50 0.03 5.79
N PRO A 30 12.18 -1.27 5.94
CA PRO A 30 11.46 -2.13 5.00
C PRO A 30 9.94 -1.86 4.97
N TYR A 31 9.31 -2.15 3.84
CA TYR A 31 7.87 -1.98 3.66
C TYR A 31 7.15 -3.33 3.66
N THR A 32 6.07 -3.44 4.43
CA THR A 32 5.12 -4.55 4.43
C THR A 32 3.80 -4.10 3.84
N VAL A 33 3.39 -4.73 2.73
CA VAL A 33 2.09 -4.48 2.11
C VAL A 33 1.15 -5.63 2.44
N LYS A 34 0.05 -5.33 3.14
CA LYS A 34 -1.02 -6.31 3.43
C LYS A 34 -2.24 -6.01 2.58
N ALA A 35 -2.76 -7.01 1.87
CA ALA A 35 -3.97 -6.91 1.06
C ALA A 35 -4.92 -8.08 1.35
N ILE A 36 -6.22 -7.87 1.11
CA ILE A 36 -7.26 -8.88 1.26
C ILE A 36 -7.99 -8.99 -0.07
N GLY A 37 -8.10 -10.20 -0.61
CA GLY A 37 -8.84 -10.52 -1.83
C GLY A 37 -8.57 -11.96 -2.29
N ASP A 38 -8.75 -12.21 -3.58
CA ASP A 38 -8.43 -13.50 -4.20
C ASP A 38 -6.91 -13.69 -4.25
N ALA A 39 -6.39 -14.49 -3.31
CA ALA A 39 -4.95 -14.64 -3.10
C ALA A 39 -4.21 -15.17 -4.34
N ASP A 40 -4.83 -16.11 -5.07
CA ASP A 40 -4.21 -16.71 -6.26
C ASP A 40 -4.13 -15.70 -7.41
N LYS A 41 -5.18 -14.89 -7.60
CA LYS A 41 -5.14 -13.79 -8.59
C LYS A 41 -4.15 -12.70 -8.20
N MET A 42 -4.07 -12.35 -6.91
CA MET A 42 -3.12 -11.35 -6.42
C MET A 42 -1.68 -11.79 -6.64
N GLU A 43 -1.32 -13.02 -6.23
CA GLU A 43 0.02 -13.56 -6.45
C GLU A 43 0.33 -13.67 -7.95
N SER A 44 -0.62 -14.13 -8.77
CA SER A 44 -0.45 -14.18 -10.23
C SER A 44 -0.21 -12.79 -10.84
N SER A 45 -0.87 -11.74 -10.32
CA SER A 45 -0.70 -10.36 -10.80
C SER A 45 0.66 -9.77 -10.45
N LEU A 46 1.24 -10.16 -9.30
CA LEU A 46 2.58 -9.75 -8.90
C LEU A 46 3.64 -10.40 -9.79
N ASN A 47 3.44 -11.67 -10.17
CA ASN A 47 4.34 -12.46 -11.02
C ASN A 47 4.15 -12.20 -12.53
N LEU A 48 3.48 -11.12 -12.93
CA LEU A 48 3.33 -10.77 -14.33
C LEU A 48 4.70 -10.45 -14.96
N LEU A 49 5.00 -11.04 -16.11
CA LEU A 49 6.23 -10.77 -16.87
C LEU A 49 6.35 -9.27 -17.20
N ALA A 50 7.55 -8.72 -17.05
CA ALA A 50 7.86 -7.30 -17.15
C ALA A 50 7.02 -6.43 -16.18
N GLY A 51 6.56 -7.04 -15.08
CA GLY A 51 5.73 -6.42 -14.06
C GLY A 51 6.54 -5.69 -12.99
N VAL A 52 5.98 -5.64 -11.78
CA VAL A 52 6.60 -4.92 -10.66
C VAL A 52 7.76 -5.70 -10.03
N LEU A 53 7.65 -7.03 -9.93
CA LEU A 53 8.69 -7.87 -9.33
C LEU A 53 9.97 -7.86 -10.17
N ASP A 54 9.87 -7.92 -11.49
CA ASP A 54 11.03 -7.81 -12.40
C ASP A 54 11.78 -6.49 -12.20
N LYS A 55 11.06 -5.38 -11.95
CA LYS A 55 11.68 -4.09 -11.63
C LYS A 55 12.37 -4.12 -10.27
N PHE A 56 11.75 -4.74 -9.27
CA PHE A 56 12.34 -4.87 -7.94
C PHE A 56 13.59 -5.74 -7.96
N GLU A 57 13.58 -6.84 -8.72
CA GLU A 57 14.77 -7.67 -8.96
C GLU A 57 15.88 -6.86 -9.67
N TYR A 58 15.55 -6.08 -10.70
CA TYR A 58 16.51 -5.21 -11.39
C TYR A 58 17.16 -4.17 -10.45
N TYR A 59 16.41 -3.64 -9.48
CA TYR A 59 16.93 -2.73 -8.45
C TYR A 59 17.54 -3.45 -7.25
N GLU A 60 17.69 -4.79 -7.32
CA GLU A 60 18.24 -5.64 -6.26
C GLU A 60 17.48 -5.53 -4.93
N PHE A 61 16.17 -5.25 -4.99
CA PHE A 61 15.30 -5.27 -3.82
C PHE A 61 14.91 -6.68 -3.44
N GLU A 62 15.07 -7.01 -2.16
CA GLU A 62 14.57 -8.26 -1.59
C GLU A 62 13.06 -8.16 -1.36
N VAL A 63 12.31 -9.13 -1.88
CA VAL A 63 10.85 -9.19 -1.79
C VAL A 63 10.42 -10.58 -1.32
N ASP A 64 9.63 -10.63 -0.25
CA ASP A 64 8.95 -11.84 0.22
C ASP A 64 7.44 -11.73 -0.06
N ILE A 65 6.86 -12.81 -0.59
CA ILE A 65 5.42 -12.89 -0.87
C ILE A 65 4.86 -14.06 -0.08
N LYS A 66 3.85 -13.77 0.76
CA LYS A 66 3.21 -14.75 1.62
C LYS A 66 1.70 -14.70 1.50
N ARG A 67 1.10 -15.88 1.32
CA ARG A 67 -0.36 -16.08 1.42
C ARG A 67 -0.75 -16.39 2.86
N GLU A 68 -1.77 -15.71 3.36
CA GLU A 68 -2.33 -15.96 4.69
C GLU A 68 -3.85 -16.01 4.65
N LYS A 69 -4.45 -16.94 5.41
CA LYS A 69 -5.91 -17.08 5.50
C LYS A 69 -6.56 -15.95 6.31
N ASN A 70 -5.81 -15.38 7.25
CA ASN A 70 -6.30 -14.36 8.18
C ASN A 70 -5.37 -13.14 8.12
N VAL A 71 -5.71 -12.17 7.29
CA VAL A 71 -4.98 -10.90 7.19
C VAL A 71 -5.77 -9.82 7.91
N ILE A 72 -5.13 -9.13 8.85
CA ILE A 72 -5.72 -7.99 9.56
C ILE A 72 -5.17 -6.70 8.95
N ILE A 73 -6.08 -5.84 8.51
CA ILE A 73 -5.75 -4.47 8.07
C ILE A 73 -6.38 -3.50 9.08
N PRO A 74 -5.58 -2.72 9.83
CA PRO A 74 -6.07 -1.74 10.79
C PRO A 74 -7.08 -0.77 10.19
N ALA A 75 -7.96 -0.19 11.00
CA ALA A 75 -8.88 0.85 10.55
C ALA A 75 -8.12 2.07 10.01
N VAL A 76 -8.76 2.84 9.14
CA VAL A 76 -8.20 4.12 8.70
C VAL A 76 -8.23 5.08 9.89
N ARG A 77 -7.16 5.86 10.07
CA ARG A 77 -7.17 6.96 11.04
C ARG A 77 -8.07 8.08 10.52
N ASP A 78 -8.49 8.99 11.39
CA ASP A 78 -9.17 10.20 10.90
C ASP A 78 -8.27 10.92 9.91
N ILE A 79 -8.74 10.99 8.66
CA ILE A 79 -8.15 11.79 7.59
C ILE A 79 -8.94 13.09 7.60
N SER A 80 -8.23 14.22 7.75
CA SER A 80 -8.87 15.54 7.75
C SER A 80 -9.55 15.78 6.41
N ILE A 81 -10.88 15.76 6.40
CA ILE A 81 -11.77 16.07 5.26
C ILE A 81 -12.57 17.35 5.53
N ASP A 82 -12.19 18.11 6.55
CA ASP A 82 -12.83 19.32 7.06
C ASP A 82 -12.92 20.47 6.05
N LEU A 83 -12.18 20.38 4.95
CA LEU A 83 -12.28 21.32 3.82
C LEU A 83 -13.27 20.87 2.72
N LEU A 84 -13.87 19.68 2.83
CA LEU A 84 -14.79 19.13 1.83
C LEU A 84 -16.23 19.28 2.31
N THR A 85 -17.02 20.11 1.64
CA THR A 85 -18.47 20.21 1.84
C THR A 85 -19.18 19.46 0.70
N PRO A 86 -20.01 18.45 0.99
CA PRO A 86 -20.79 17.79 -0.05
C PRO A 86 -21.76 18.78 -0.68
N VAL A 87 -21.90 18.73 -2.01
CA VAL A 87 -22.92 19.49 -2.73
C VAL A 87 -24.17 18.60 -2.83
N ASP A 88 -25.33 19.14 -2.45
CA ASP A 88 -26.60 18.44 -2.59
C ASP A 88 -26.84 18.11 -4.09
N GLN A 89 -27.27 16.87 -4.36
CA GLN A 89 -27.55 16.39 -5.72
C GLN A 89 -28.91 16.85 -6.25
#